data_AF-A0A1R0V1D0-F1
#
_entry.id   AF-A0A1R0V1D0-F1
#
_cell.length_a   1.000
_cell.length_b   1.000
_cell.length_c   1.000
_cell.angle_alpha   90.00
_cell.angle_beta   90.00
_cell.angle_gamma   90.00
#
_symmetry.space_group_name_H-M   'P 1'
#
loop_
_entity.id
_entity.type
_entity.pdbx_description
1 polymer ?
#
loop_
_entity_poly.entity_id
_entity_poly.type
_entity_poly.pdbx_seq_one_letter_code
_entity_poly.pdbx_strand_id
1 'polypeptide(L)'
;MEGAVAGLIVLLVLVVFAIIIVAKSVALIPQAEAAVIERLGRYSRTVSGQLTLLVPFIDRIRARVDLRERVVSFPPQGVITEDNLTLAIDTVVYFRVTNPQAAVYEISNYIVGVEQLTTTTLRNVVGGMTLEQTLTSRDSINQQLRGVLDEATGRWGLRVARVELRSIDPPPSIQESMEKQMKADREKRAMILTAEGVRESSIKQAEGQKQSQILAAEGAKQAAILAAEADRQSRMLRAQGERAAQYLQAQGQAKAIEKTFAAIKAGRPTPEMLAYQYLQTLPQMAKGEANKVWLVPSDFGAALQGFTKLLGAPGEDGVFRYTPSPVEENLPKPEDDTDEVAEWFSTDTDPAIAEAVAKAEAEARASTPPLGAASPQSSLENPPSHELPGGAHRA
;
A
#
# COMPACT_ATOMS: atom_id res chain seq x y z
N MET A 1 97.37 48.63 29.23
CA MET A 1 96.25 48.12 28.39
C MET A 1 95.99 46.63 28.61
N GLU A 2 97.01 45.82 28.92
CA GLU A 2 96.87 44.36 29.12
C GLU A 2 95.93 43.97 30.28
N GLY A 3 95.95 44.68 31.42
CA GLY A 3 95.05 44.39 32.54
C GLY A 3 93.57 44.65 32.26
N ALA A 4 93.26 45.65 31.42
CA ALA A 4 91.88 45.94 31.00
C ALA A 4 91.36 44.87 30.03
N VAL A 5 92.22 44.42 29.10
CA VAL A 5 91.90 43.33 28.17
C VAL A 5 91.70 42.01 28.93
N ALA A 6 92.56 41.69 29.90
CA ALA A 6 92.41 40.51 30.74
C ALA A 6 91.12 40.53 31.57
N GLY A 7 90.77 41.68 32.17
CA GLY A 7 89.52 41.83 32.92
C GLY A 7 88.28 41.65 32.03
N LEU A 8 88.32 42.17 30.80
CA LEU A 8 87.22 42.06 29.83
C LEU A 8 87.05 40.60 29.34
N ILE A 9 88.16 39.87 29.16
CA ILE A 9 88.13 38.43 28.83
C ILE A 9 87.50 37.62 29.97
N VAL A 10 87.88 37.85 31.22
CA VAL A 10 87.31 37.14 32.38
C VAL A 10 85.82 37.43 32.54
N LEU A 11 85.41 38.68 32.37
CA LEU A 11 83.99 39.06 32.38
C LEU A 11 83.22 38.33 31.28
N LEU A 12 83.76 38.29 30.06
CA LEU A 12 83.13 37.60 28.94
C LEU A 12 82.97 36.09 29.21
N VAL A 13 83.99 35.44 29.79
CA VAL A 13 83.92 34.03 30.17
C VAL A 13 82.85 33.79 31.23
N LEU A 14 82.74 34.64 32.26
CA LEU A 14 81.71 34.53 33.29
C LEU A 14 80.30 34.73 32.73
N VAL A 15 80.12 35.69 31.81
CA VAL A 15 78.84 35.93 31.15
C VAL A 15 78.45 34.72 30.30
N VAL A 16 79.36 34.20 29.49
CA VAL A 16 79.13 32.99 28.69
C VAL A 16 78.80 31.79 29.58
N PHE A 17 79.52 31.61 30.68
CA PHE A 17 79.25 30.55 31.65
C PHE A 17 77.87 30.69 32.29
N ALA A 18 77.47 31.89 32.69
CA ALA A 18 76.15 32.17 33.23
C ALA A 18 75.04 31.87 32.20
N ILE A 19 75.23 32.26 30.93
CA ILE A 19 74.29 31.96 29.84
C ILE A 19 74.14 30.45 29.65
N ILE A 20 75.23 29.68 29.69
CA ILE A 20 75.19 28.22 29.57
C ILE A 20 74.42 27.58 30.74
N ILE A 21 74.61 28.07 31.97
CA ILE A 21 73.89 27.60 33.16
C ILE A 21 72.39 27.84 33.00
N VAL A 22 71.98 29.05 32.62
CA VAL A 22 70.56 29.39 32.44
C VAL A 22 69.94 28.57 31.31
N ALA A 23 70.62 28.45 30.18
CA ALA A 23 70.14 27.68 29.03
C ALA A 23 69.98 26.18 29.35
N LYS A 24 70.89 25.59 30.14
CA LYS A 24 70.77 24.19 30.60
C LYS A 24 69.79 24.00 31.75
N SER A 25 69.44 25.07 32.47
CA SER A 25 68.52 25.02 33.60
C SER A 25 67.07 25.06 33.14
N VAL A 26 66.74 25.69 32.02
CA VAL A 26 65.35 25.80 31.57
C VAL A 26 65.04 24.74 30.51
N ALA A 27 64.10 23.84 30.81
CA ALA A 27 63.60 22.85 29.87
C ALA A 27 62.08 23.02 29.65
N LEU A 28 61.67 23.19 28.39
CA LEU A 28 60.26 23.21 28.00
C LEU A 28 59.79 21.78 27.71
N ILE A 29 58.73 21.37 28.39
CA ILE A 29 58.10 20.05 28.21
C ILE A 29 56.69 20.26 27.63
N PRO A 30 56.38 19.69 26.44
CA PRO A 30 55.05 19.75 25.86
C PRO A 30 53.97 19.17 26.78
N GLN A 31 52.72 19.62 26.65
CA GLN A 31 51.61 19.10 27.46
C GLN A 31 51.29 17.62 27.17
N ALA A 32 51.53 17.16 25.94
CA ALA A 32 51.31 15.77 25.55
C ALA A 32 52.44 14.83 25.99
N GLU A 33 53.52 15.35 26.59
CA GLU A 33 54.66 14.55 27.04
C GLU A 33 54.91 14.72 28.54
N ALA A 34 55.45 13.68 29.16
CA ALA A 34 56.00 13.74 30.49
C ALA A 34 57.50 13.45 30.44
N ALA A 35 58.30 14.28 31.13
CA ALA A 35 59.71 14.04 31.33
C ALA A 35 59.96 13.42 32.71
N VAL A 36 60.66 12.29 32.72
CA VAL A 36 61.14 11.65 33.95
C VAL A 36 62.53 12.20 34.26
N ILE A 37 62.67 12.85 35.42
CA ILE A 37 63.92 13.52 35.82
C ILE A 37 64.64 12.68 36.87
N GLU A 38 65.93 12.49 36.66
CA GLU A 38 66.87 11.90 37.60
C GLU A 38 67.75 12.97 38.23
N ARG A 39 68.06 12.79 39.52
CA ARG A 39 69.05 13.56 40.25
C ARG A 39 70.13 12.61 40.73
N LEU A 40 71.37 12.80 40.27
CA LEU A 40 72.51 11.92 40.60
C LEU A 40 72.20 10.41 40.39
N GLY A 41 71.43 10.08 39.35
CA GLY A 41 71.04 8.71 39.01
C GLY A 41 69.89 8.11 39.82
N ARG A 42 69.23 8.88 40.69
CA ARG A 42 67.99 8.47 41.37
C ARG A 42 66.79 9.22 40.81
N TYR A 43 65.63 8.57 40.78
CA TYR A 43 64.37 9.24 40.45
C TYR A 43 64.13 10.43 41.38
N SER A 44 63.79 11.57 40.78
CA SER A 44 63.50 12.81 41.52
C SER A 44 62.03 13.20 41.38
N ARG A 45 61.57 13.45 40.14
CA ARG A 45 60.18 13.82 39.85
C ARG A 45 59.82 13.59 38.39
N THR A 46 58.52 13.51 38.13
CA THR A 46 57.93 13.50 36.78
C THR A 46 57.20 14.83 36.56
N VAL A 47 57.41 15.46 35.41
CA VAL A 47 56.83 16.76 35.07
C VAL A 47 56.21 16.71 33.67
N SER A 48 55.06 17.34 33.49
CA SER A 48 54.35 17.43 32.20
C SER A 48 53.80 18.84 31.99
N GLY A 49 53.81 19.31 30.74
CA GLY A 49 53.09 20.53 30.33
C GLY A 49 53.51 21.84 31.00
N GLN A 50 54.75 21.94 31.48
CA GLN A 50 55.24 23.10 32.23
C GLN A 50 56.69 23.42 31.88
N LEU A 51 57.06 24.70 32.02
CA LEU A 51 58.46 25.13 31.99
C LEU A 51 59.14 24.62 33.27
N THR A 52 60.06 23.68 33.12
CA THR A 52 60.73 23.06 34.27
C THR A 52 62.13 23.61 34.45
N LEU A 53 62.42 24.06 35.68
CA LEU A 53 63.76 24.44 36.09
C LEU A 53 64.51 23.19 36.59
N LEU A 54 65.58 22.84 35.88
CA LEU A 54 66.53 21.78 36.17
C LEU A 54 67.76 22.38 36.83
N VAL A 55 68.30 21.71 37.85
CA VAL A 55 69.63 22.07 38.37
C VAL A 55 70.68 21.59 37.38
N PRO A 56 71.40 22.48 36.68
CA PRO A 56 72.34 22.05 35.64
C PRO A 56 73.41 21.14 36.26
N PHE A 57 73.87 20.15 35.48
CA PHE A 57 74.85 19.12 35.85
C PHE A 57 74.37 18.06 36.87
N ILE A 58 73.41 18.37 37.75
CA ILE A 58 72.91 17.41 38.76
C ILE A 58 71.64 16.71 38.27
N ASP A 59 70.70 17.47 37.71
CA ASP A 59 69.44 16.94 37.18
C ASP A 59 69.59 16.57 35.70
N ARG A 60 69.10 15.40 35.31
CA ARG A 60 69.10 14.93 33.92
C ARG A 60 67.73 14.37 33.55
N ILE A 61 67.25 14.70 32.35
CA ILE A 61 66.04 14.07 31.79
C ILE A 61 66.43 12.66 31.34
N ARG A 62 65.86 11.63 31.98
CA ARG A 62 66.11 10.22 31.67
C ARG A 62 65.36 9.80 30.41
N ALA A 63 64.08 10.12 30.35
CA ALA A 63 63.19 9.77 29.24
C ALA A 63 62.07 10.79 29.10
N ARG A 64 61.60 10.97 27.86
CA ARG A 64 60.35 11.67 27.53
C ARG A 64 59.33 10.65 27.05
N VAL A 65 58.16 10.66 27.65
CA VAL A 65 57.10 9.69 27.39
C VAL A 65 55.87 10.44 26.92
N ASP A 66 55.32 10.04 25.76
CA ASP A 66 54.06 10.59 25.26
C ASP A 66 52.90 10.01 26.06
N LEU A 67 52.01 10.89 26.51
CA LEU A 67 50.84 10.55 27.32
C LEU A 67 49.60 10.26 26.45
N ARG A 68 49.67 10.55 25.15
CA ARG A 68 48.57 10.28 24.21
C ARG A 68 48.38 8.78 24.02
N GLU A 69 47.18 8.43 23.58
CA GLU A 69 46.87 7.07 23.15
C GLU A 69 47.72 6.71 21.93
N ARG A 70 48.35 5.54 22.01
CA ARG A 70 49.18 4.96 20.96
C ARG A 70 48.53 3.69 20.46
N VAL A 71 48.63 3.52 19.15
CA VAL A 71 48.14 2.33 18.45
C VAL A 71 49.36 1.54 18.01
N VAL A 72 49.46 0.30 18.45
CA VAL A 72 50.53 -0.62 18.04
C VAL A 72 49.91 -1.87 17.47
N SER A 73 50.29 -2.19 16.23
CA SER A 73 49.96 -3.46 15.59
C SER A 73 51.08 -4.45 15.87
N PHE A 74 50.72 -5.67 16.29
CA PHE A 74 51.66 -6.77 16.45
C PHE A 74 51.59 -7.72 15.26
N PRO A 75 52.71 -8.39 14.91
CA PRO A 75 52.74 -9.31 13.78
C PRO A 75 51.87 -10.55 14.01
N PRO A 76 51.36 -11.19 12.94
CA PRO A 76 50.54 -12.39 13.03
C PRO A 76 51.18 -13.47 13.90
N GLN A 77 50.42 -13.98 14.87
CA GLN A 77 50.85 -15.08 15.72
C GLN A 77 50.05 -16.34 15.39
N GLY A 78 50.77 -17.47 15.26
CA GLY A 78 50.18 -18.79 15.11
C GLY A 78 49.64 -19.29 16.44
N VAL A 79 48.32 -19.51 16.53
CA VAL A 79 47.63 -20.03 17.71
C VAL A 79 46.84 -21.28 17.33
N ILE A 80 46.85 -22.29 18.19
CA ILE A 80 46.12 -23.53 17.99
C ILE A 80 44.79 -23.42 18.74
N THR A 81 43.68 -23.70 18.06
CA THR A 81 42.32 -23.76 18.64
C THR A 81 42.06 -25.07 19.37
N GLU A 82 40.93 -25.17 20.06
CA GLU A 82 40.46 -26.41 20.70
C GLU A 82 40.35 -27.58 19.70
N ASP A 83 39.96 -27.29 18.45
CA ASP A 83 39.85 -28.27 17.37
C ASP A 83 41.20 -28.67 16.74
N ASN A 84 42.31 -28.27 17.36
CA ASN A 84 43.67 -28.53 16.87
C ASN A 84 43.94 -27.92 15.46
N LEU A 85 43.38 -26.75 15.18
CA LEU A 85 43.64 -25.99 13.96
C LEU A 85 44.54 -24.78 14.26
N THR A 86 45.53 -24.55 13.42
CA THR A 86 46.44 -23.40 13.55
C THR A 86 45.87 -22.18 12.82
N LEU A 87 45.59 -21.12 13.56
CA LEU A 87 45.13 -19.83 13.03
C LEU A 87 46.23 -18.78 13.14
N ALA A 88 46.36 -17.92 12.14
CA ALA A 88 47.17 -16.71 12.23
C ALA A 88 46.28 -15.55 12.66
N ILE A 89 46.61 -14.91 13.79
CA ILE A 89 45.80 -13.82 14.35
C ILE A 89 46.63 -12.54 14.44
N ASP A 90 46.13 -11.50 13.79
CA ASP A 90 46.67 -10.14 13.86
C ASP A 90 45.90 -9.35 14.91
N THR A 91 46.62 -8.61 15.76
CA THR A 91 45.99 -7.81 16.83
C THR A 91 46.57 -6.41 16.88
N VAL A 92 45.71 -5.46 17.17
CA VAL A 92 46.06 -4.06 17.42
C VAL A 92 45.67 -3.71 18.85
N VAL A 93 46.62 -3.14 19.60
CA VAL A 93 46.41 -2.72 20.98
C VAL A 93 46.51 -1.21 21.08
N TYR A 94 45.50 -0.63 21.73
CA TYR A 94 45.41 0.79 21.99
C TYR A 94 45.66 1.02 23.47
N PHE A 95 46.72 1.75 23.78
CA PHE A 95 47.09 2.02 25.16
C PHE A 95 47.67 3.42 25.31
N ARG A 96 47.61 3.94 26.53
CA ARG A 96 48.26 5.21 26.90
C ARG A 96 49.07 5.02 28.16
N VAL A 97 50.14 5.81 28.29
CA VAL A 97 50.93 5.83 29.52
C VAL A 97 50.22 6.72 30.54
N THR A 98 49.87 6.15 31.69
CA THR A 98 49.27 6.88 32.82
C THR A 98 50.30 7.24 33.89
N ASN A 99 51.28 6.37 34.13
CA ASN A 99 52.40 6.62 35.03
C ASN A 99 53.74 6.51 34.27
N PRO A 100 54.32 7.65 33.85
CA PRO A 100 55.60 7.69 33.13
C PRO A 100 56.79 7.17 33.93
N GLN A 101 56.77 7.28 35.26
CA GLN A 101 57.83 6.74 36.11
C GLN A 101 57.84 5.21 36.02
N ALA A 102 56.68 4.58 36.22
CA ALA A 102 56.56 3.13 36.15
C ALA A 102 56.93 2.61 34.75
N ALA A 103 56.50 3.30 33.68
CA ALA A 103 56.81 2.90 32.30
C ALA A 103 58.30 2.94 31.95
N VAL A 104 59.11 3.69 32.71
CA VAL A 104 60.57 3.82 32.49
C VAL A 104 61.38 2.92 33.41
N TYR A 105 60.90 2.65 34.63
CA TYR A 105 61.67 1.89 35.63
C TYR A 105 61.20 0.45 35.85
N GLU A 106 59.91 0.15 35.65
CA GLU A 106 59.35 -1.19 35.93
C GLU A 106 59.56 -2.16 34.76
N ILE A 107 59.85 -1.66 33.55
CA ILE A 107 60.11 -2.47 32.37
C ILE A 107 61.05 -1.77 31.39
N SER A 108 61.99 -2.52 30.79
CA SER A 108 62.97 -1.98 29.83
C SER A 108 62.32 -1.51 28.52
N ASN A 109 61.37 -2.29 27.98
CA ASN A 109 60.60 -1.94 26.80
C ASN A 109 59.17 -2.45 26.96
N TYR A 110 58.26 -1.55 27.32
CA TYR A 110 56.86 -1.88 27.53
C TYR A 110 56.15 -2.32 26.24
N ILE A 111 56.59 -1.91 25.05
CA ILE A 111 55.96 -2.30 23.79
C ILE A 111 56.14 -3.80 23.57
N VAL A 112 57.37 -4.29 23.72
CA VAL A 112 57.70 -5.73 23.63
C VAL A 112 57.02 -6.50 24.77
N GLY A 113 56.92 -5.92 25.96
CA GLY A 113 56.17 -6.51 27.07
C GLY A 113 54.70 -6.72 26.75
N VAL A 114 54.04 -5.71 26.18
CA VAL A 114 52.63 -5.78 25.76
C VAL A 114 52.46 -6.79 24.63
N GLU A 115 53.38 -6.84 23.65
CA GLU A 115 53.38 -7.85 22.58
C GLU A 115 53.39 -9.27 23.13
N GLN A 116 54.29 -9.55 24.07
CA GLN A 116 54.42 -10.87 24.67
C GLN A 116 53.21 -11.25 25.51
N LEU A 117 52.68 -10.31 26.31
CA LEU A 117 51.44 -10.53 27.05
C LEU A 117 50.26 -10.79 26.13
N THR A 118 50.16 -10.03 25.03
CA THR A 118 49.09 -10.18 24.03
C THR A 118 49.18 -11.57 23.41
N THR A 119 50.38 -12.02 23.02
CA THR A 119 50.62 -13.35 22.45
C THR A 119 50.24 -14.48 23.42
N THR A 120 50.65 -14.38 24.68
CA THR A 120 50.31 -15.38 25.70
C THR A 120 48.81 -15.41 25.99
N THR A 121 48.17 -14.24 26.08
CA THR A 121 46.73 -14.14 26.36
C THR A 121 45.91 -14.64 25.17
N LEU A 122 46.30 -14.29 23.94
CA LEU A 122 45.70 -14.82 22.72
C LEU A 122 45.74 -16.35 22.69
N ARG A 123 46.91 -16.94 23.01
CA ARG A 123 47.06 -18.40 23.06
C ARG A 123 46.14 -19.05 24.09
N ASN A 124 45.97 -18.43 25.27
CA ASN A 124 45.12 -18.97 26.32
C ASN A 124 43.62 -18.84 25.98
N VAL A 125 43.19 -17.70 25.44
CA VAL A 125 41.78 -17.45 25.10
C VAL A 125 41.36 -18.31 23.91
N VAL A 126 42.12 -18.26 22.82
CA VAL A 126 41.78 -19.00 21.58
C VAL A 126 42.01 -20.50 21.73
N GLY A 127 42.94 -20.92 22.58
CA GLY A 127 43.17 -22.35 22.86
C GLY A 127 41.98 -23.08 23.48
N GLY A 128 41.06 -22.35 24.12
CA GLY A 128 39.80 -22.88 24.66
C GLY A 128 38.57 -22.60 23.79
N MET A 129 38.77 -22.22 22.52
CA MET A 129 37.69 -21.91 21.58
C MET A 129 37.84 -22.74 20.31
N THR A 130 36.71 -23.11 19.70
CA THR A 130 36.69 -23.73 18.37
C THR A 130 36.99 -22.71 17.26
N LEU A 131 37.28 -23.16 16.04
CA LEU A 131 37.46 -22.28 14.89
C LEU A 131 36.23 -21.38 14.66
N GLU A 132 35.04 -21.98 14.68
CA GLU A 132 33.78 -21.26 14.45
C GLU A 132 33.52 -20.21 15.54
N GLN A 133 33.72 -20.56 16.81
CA GLN A 133 33.61 -19.61 17.92
C GLN A 133 34.61 -18.47 17.79
N THR A 134 35.85 -18.76 17.38
CA THR A 134 36.89 -17.76 17.19
C THR A 134 36.52 -16.76 16.09
N LEU A 135 35.89 -17.23 15.00
CA LEU A 135 35.46 -16.36 13.89
C LEU A 135 34.21 -15.53 14.22
N THR A 136 33.28 -16.09 15.01
CA THR A 136 31.98 -15.46 15.33
C THR A 136 32.01 -14.57 16.58
N SER A 137 32.85 -14.89 17.56
CA SER A 137 32.85 -14.28 18.90
C SER A 137 34.00 -13.29 19.13
N ARG A 138 34.32 -12.49 18.10
CA ARG A 138 35.45 -11.51 18.15
C ARG A 138 35.35 -10.53 19.32
N ASP A 139 34.15 -10.05 19.63
CA ASP A 139 33.94 -9.08 20.73
C ASP A 139 34.24 -9.68 22.10
N SER A 140 33.90 -10.96 22.31
CA SER A 140 34.22 -11.68 23.55
C SER A 140 35.74 -11.78 23.73
N ILE A 141 36.46 -12.13 22.66
CA ILE A 141 37.92 -12.21 22.66
C ILE A 141 38.54 -10.83 22.95
N ASN A 142 38.09 -9.77 22.27
CA ASN A 142 38.55 -8.40 22.49
C ASN A 142 38.38 -7.96 23.96
N GLN A 143 37.24 -8.27 24.59
CA GLN A 143 36.97 -7.93 25.99
C GLN A 143 37.86 -8.70 26.97
N GLN A 144 38.03 -10.01 26.76
CA GLN A 144 38.89 -10.84 27.59
C GLN A 144 40.36 -10.41 27.49
N LEU A 145 40.86 -10.19 26.27
CA LEU A 145 42.20 -9.67 26.02
C LEU A 145 42.42 -8.32 26.70
N ARG A 146 41.48 -7.37 26.54
CA ARG A 146 41.55 -6.06 27.19
C ARG A 146 41.62 -6.19 28.71
N GLY A 147 40.81 -7.04 29.31
CA GLY A 147 40.77 -7.24 30.76
C GLY A 147 42.11 -7.72 31.31
N VAL A 148 42.64 -8.81 30.75
CA VAL A 148 43.92 -9.40 31.18
C VAL A 148 45.10 -8.45 30.91
N LEU A 149 45.11 -7.78 29.75
CA LEU A 149 46.17 -6.84 29.40
C LEU A 149 46.15 -5.60 30.28
N ASP A 150 44.99 -5.00 30.56
CA ASP A 150 44.90 -3.81 31.42
C ASP A 150 45.38 -4.12 32.85
N GLU A 151 44.97 -5.27 33.40
CA GLU A 151 45.40 -5.71 34.73
C GLU A 151 46.92 -5.93 34.80
N ALA A 152 47.49 -6.69 33.85
CA ALA A 152 48.91 -7.01 33.86
C ALA A 152 49.79 -5.76 33.58
N THR A 153 49.38 -4.91 32.64
CA THR A 153 50.17 -3.75 32.20
C THR A 153 50.04 -2.54 33.12
N GLY A 154 49.06 -2.54 34.06
CA GLY A 154 48.92 -1.51 35.08
C GLY A 154 50.18 -1.35 35.94
N ARG A 155 50.93 -2.42 36.20
CA ARG A 155 52.21 -2.39 36.92
C ARG A 155 53.29 -1.59 36.17
N TRP A 156 53.21 -1.51 34.85
CA TRP A 156 54.12 -0.72 34.02
C TRP A 156 53.62 0.71 33.81
N GLY A 157 52.56 1.13 34.50
CA GLY A 157 51.97 2.46 34.32
C GLY A 157 51.25 2.64 33.00
N LEU A 158 50.87 1.55 32.33
CA LEU A 158 50.07 1.61 31.11
C LEU A 158 48.59 1.43 31.45
N ARG A 159 47.73 1.98 30.59
CA ARG A 159 46.29 1.69 30.60
C ARG A 159 45.86 1.31 29.20
N VAL A 160 45.26 0.12 29.08
CA VAL A 160 44.80 -0.42 27.80
C VAL A 160 43.37 0.07 27.58
N ALA A 161 43.17 0.89 26.55
CA ALA A 161 41.87 1.42 26.21
C ALA A 161 41.03 0.36 25.51
N ARG A 162 41.61 -0.31 24.50
CA ARG A 162 40.93 -1.33 23.69
C ARG A 162 41.95 -2.26 23.01
N VAL A 163 41.46 -3.43 22.65
CA VAL A 163 42.18 -4.45 21.88
C VAL A 163 41.25 -4.86 20.75
N GLU A 164 41.79 -4.92 19.53
CA GLU A 164 41.03 -5.28 18.34
C GLU A 164 41.79 -6.35 17.56
N LEU A 165 41.12 -7.47 17.29
CA LEU A 165 41.58 -8.44 16.31
C LEU A 165 41.44 -7.85 14.89
N ARG A 166 42.55 -7.72 14.17
CA ARG A 166 42.57 -7.18 12.80
C ARG A 166 42.18 -8.25 11.78
N SER A 167 42.76 -9.43 11.87
CA SER A 167 42.41 -10.60 11.04
C SER A 167 42.55 -11.89 11.84
N ILE A 168 41.82 -12.90 11.39
CA ILE A 168 41.87 -14.28 11.90
C ILE A 168 41.89 -15.15 10.65
N ASP A 169 43.06 -15.68 10.33
CA ASP A 169 43.31 -16.35 9.06
C ASP A 169 43.51 -17.86 9.32
N PRO A 170 42.54 -18.71 8.94
CA PRO A 170 42.70 -20.16 8.99
C PRO A 170 43.67 -20.65 7.90
N PRO A 171 44.16 -21.89 7.98
CA PRO A 171 45.01 -22.44 6.94
C PRO A 171 44.22 -22.59 5.64
N PRO A 172 44.84 -22.40 4.45
CA PRO A 172 44.13 -22.37 3.17
C PRO A 172 43.25 -23.61 2.89
N SER A 173 43.68 -24.79 3.32
CA SER A 173 42.92 -26.03 3.15
C SER A 173 41.56 -26.02 3.87
N ILE A 174 41.49 -25.41 5.06
CA ILE A 174 40.25 -25.28 5.81
C ILE A 174 39.38 -24.18 5.23
N GLN A 175 39.98 -23.07 4.79
CA GLN A 175 39.26 -21.99 4.13
C GLN A 175 38.53 -22.50 2.87
N GLU A 176 39.20 -23.26 2.02
CA GLU A 176 38.59 -23.87 0.83
C GLU A 176 37.44 -24.83 1.17
N SER A 177 37.60 -25.66 2.20
CA SER A 177 36.54 -26.57 2.65
C SER A 177 35.34 -25.81 3.21
N MET A 178 35.57 -24.77 4.00
CA MET A 178 34.52 -23.90 4.52
C MET A 178 33.79 -23.17 3.39
N GLU A 179 34.51 -22.62 2.41
CA GLU A 179 33.89 -21.97 1.24
C GLU A 179 33.00 -22.94 0.46
N LYS A 180 33.47 -24.17 0.22
CA LYS A 180 32.68 -25.23 -0.42
C LYS A 180 31.43 -25.59 0.41
N GLN A 181 31.59 -25.75 1.72
CA GLN A 181 30.49 -26.07 2.62
C GLN A 181 29.47 -24.93 2.70
N MET A 182 29.92 -23.68 2.84
CA MET A 182 29.06 -22.50 2.89
C MET A 182 28.34 -22.29 1.57
N LYS A 183 29.00 -22.53 0.43
CA LYS A 183 28.37 -22.50 -0.88
C LYS A 183 27.27 -23.57 -0.97
N ALA A 184 27.55 -24.81 -0.59
CA ALA A 184 26.57 -25.89 -0.60
C ALA A 184 25.38 -25.61 0.33
N ASP A 185 25.60 -25.07 1.53
CA ASP A 185 24.51 -24.73 2.46
C ASP A 185 23.67 -23.55 1.94
N ARG A 186 24.31 -22.53 1.35
CA ARG A 186 23.60 -21.41 0.69
C ARG A 186 22.78 -21.89 -0.51
N GLU A 187 23.35 -22.74 -1.37
CA GLU A 187 22.65 -23.34 -2.51
C GLU A 187 21.46 -24.18 -2.04
N LYS A 188 21.64 -25.00 -1.00
CA LYS A 188 20.56 -25.77 -0.39
C LYS A 188 19.44 -24.86 0.13
N ARG A 189 19.78 -23.82 0.90
CA ARG A 189 18.79 -22.85 1.41
C ARG A 189 18.07 -22.12 0.28
N ALA A 190 18.80 -21.70 -0.76
CA ALA A 190 18.22 -21.06 -1.93
C ALA A 190 17.25 -21.98 -2.69
N MET A 191 17.60 -23.26 -2.84
CA MET A 191 16.72 -24.26 -3.46
C MET A 191 15.44 -24.48 -2.64
N ILE A 192 15.55 -24.59 -1.32
CA ILE A 192 14.39 -24.73 -0.42
C ILE A 192 13.48 -23.51 -0.53
N LEU A 193 14.05 -22.30 -0.43
CA LEU A 193 13.28 -21.05 -0.52
C LEU A 193 12.60 -20.90 -1.89
N THR A 194 13.27 -21.30 -2.97
CA THR A 194 12.69 -21.28 -4.32
C THR A 194 11.54 -22.28 -4.44
N ALA A 195 11.72 -23.50 -3.92
CA ALA A 195 10.67 -24.53 -3.92
C ALA A 195 9.46 -24.10 -3.08
N GLU A 196 9.68 -23.48 -1.93
CA GLU A 196 8.62 -22.90 -1.08
C GLU A 196 7.91 -21.75 -1.81
N GLY A 197 8.64 -20.85 -2.47
CA GLY A 197 8.07 -19.77 -3.27
C GLY A 197 7.21 -20.28 -4.44
N VAL A 198 7.67 -21.31 -5.18
CA VAL A 198 6.89 -21.95 -6.25
C VAL A 198 5.63 -22.61 -5.68
N ARG A 199 5.74 -23.32 -4.56
CA ARG A 199 4.60 -23.93 -3.88
C ARG A 199 3.57 -22.88 -3.48
N GLU A 200 3.99 -21.83 -2.78
CA GLU A 200 3.10 -20.76 -2.33
C GLU A 200 2.45 -20.02 -3.51
N SER A 201 3.22 -19.72 -4.56
CA SER A 201 2.70 -19.10 -5.79
C SER A 201 1.63 -19.98 -6.46
N SER A 202 1.86 -21.28 -6.58
CA SER A 202 0.90 -22.22 -7.18
C SER A 202 -0.40 -22.34 -6.37
N ILE A 203 -0.31 -22.33 -5.04
CA ILE A 203 -1.47 -22.32 -4.14
C ILE A 203 -2.28 -21.05 -4.36
N LYS A 204 -1.63 -19.88 -4.29
CA LYS A 204 -2.30 -18.57 -4.51
C LYS A 204 -2.95 -18.48 -5.89
N GLN A 205 -2.30 -19.03 -6.92
CA GLN A 205 -2.87 -19.05 -8.27
C GLN A 205 -4.10 -19.96 -8.37
N ALA A 206 -4.05 -21.16 -7.76
CA ALA A 206 -5.19 -22.08 -7.72
C ALA A 206 -6.37 -21.50 -6.92
N GLU A 207 -6.10 -20.84 -5.78
CA GLU A 207 -7.10 -20.12 -5.00
C GLU A 207 -7.72 -18.97 -5.79
N GLY A 208 -6.92 -18.18 -6.49
CA GLY A 208 -7.40 -17.12 -7.38
C GLY A 208 -8.28 -17.64 -8.51
N GLN A 209 -7.90 -18.75 -9.14
CA GLN A 209 -8.72 -19.40 -10.18
C GLN A 209 -10.05 -19.92 -9.62
N LYS A 210 -10.02 -20.61 -8.47
CA LYS A 210 -11.22 -21.07 -7.78
C LYS A 210 -12.16 -19.91 -7.45
N GLN A 211 -11.63 -18.83 -6.87
CA GLN A 211 -12.40 -17.65 -6.51
C GLN A 211 -13.00 -16.98 -7.75
N SER A 212 -12.22 -16.86 -8.83
CA SER A 212 -12.70 -16.34 -10.12
C SER A 212 -13.86 -17.16 -10.70
N GLN A 213 -13.76 -18.50 -10.66
CA GLN A 213 -14.83 -19.39 -11.12
C GLN A 213 -16.11 -19.27 -10.28
N ILE A 214 -15.97 -19.15 -8.96
CA ILE A 214 -17.12 -18.94 -8.06
C ILE A 214 -17.81 -17.61 -8.38
N LEU A 215 -17.05 -16.52 -8.47
CA LEU A 215 -17.59 -15.20 -8.80
C LEU A 215 -18.26 -15.18 -10.19
N ALA A 216 -17.69 -15.87 -11.18
CA ALA A 216 -18.30 -15.99 -12.49
C ALA A 216 -19.62 -16.78 -12.45
N ALA A 217 -19.69 -17.88 -11.70
CA ALA A 217 -20.91 -18.66 -11.53
C ALA A 217 -22.00 -17.88 -10.76
N GLU A 218 -21.63 -17.16 -9.71
CA GLU A 218 -22.52 -16.28 -8.96
C GLU A 218 -23.05 -15.14 -9.84
N GLY A 219 -22.17 -14.50 -10.62
CA GLY A 219 -22.55 -13.49 -11.60
C GLY A 219 -23.52 -14.01 -12.65
N ALA A 220 -23.26 -15.20 -13.21
CA ALA A 220 -24.16 -15.84 -14.17
C ALA A 220 -25.53 -16.19 -13.57
N LYS A 221 -25.55 -16.70 -12.32
CA LYS A 221 -26.79 -16.96 -11.58
C LYS A 221 -27.58 -15.66 -11.37
N GLN A 222 -26.91 -14.60 -10.90
CA GLN A 222 -27.56 -13.31 -10.65
C GLN A 222 -28.11 -12.70 -11.94
N ALA A 223 -27.33 -12.76 -13.03
CA ALA A 223 -27.77 -12.32 -14.35
C ALA A 223 -28.99 -13.10 -14.85
N ALA A 224 -29.04 -14.42 -14.67
CA ALA A 224 -30.18 -15.24 -15.05
C ALA A 224 -31.45 -14.92 -14.24
N ILE A 225 -31.33 -14.66 -12.93
CA ILE A 225 -32.45 -14.24 -12.09
C ILE A 225 -33.00 -12.90 -12.56
N LEU A 226 -32.12 -11.90 -12.73
CA LEU A 226 -32.51 -10.57 -13.19
C LEU A 226 -33.17 -10.61 -14.58
N ALA A 227 -32.67 -11.44 -15.49
CA ALA A 227 -33.30 -11.64 -16.80
C ALA A 227 -34.70 -12.26 -16.69
N ALA A 228 -34.88 -13.28 -15.85
CA ALA A 228 -36.18 -13.91 -15.64
C ALA A 228 -37.20 -12.96 -14.97
N GLU A 229 -36.75 -12.13 -14.02
CA GLU A 229 -37.57 -11.10 -13.39
C GLU A 229 -37.97 -10.01 -14.40
N ALA A 230 -37.03 -9.54 -15.22
CA ALA A 230 -37.30 -8.59 -16.29
C ALA A 230 -38.31 -9.13 -17.30
N ASP A 231 -38.18 -10.40 -17.73
CA ASP A 231 -39.13 -11.06 -18.63
C ASP A 231 -40.52 -11.16 -18.00
N ARG A 232 -40.60 -11.56 -16.72
CA ARG A 232 -41.87 -11.63 -15.99
C ARG A 232 -42.54 -10.26 -15.91
N GLN A 233 -41.78 -9.23 -15.52
CA GLN A 233 -42.29 -7.87 -15.40
C GLN A 233 -42.75 -7.34 -16.75
N SER A 234 -41.97 -7.57 -17.81
CA SER A 234 -42.31 -7.21 -19.19
C SER A 234 -43.60 -7.87 -19.66
N ARG A 235 -43.81 -9.17 -19.38
CA ARG A 235 -45.06 -9.88 -19.71
C ARG A 235 -46.26 -9.34 -18.93
N MET A 236 -46.10 -9.06 -17.63
CA MET A 236 -47.19 -8.48 -16.82
C MET A 236 -47.60 -7.09 -17.32
N LEU A 237 -46.63 -6.22 -17.63
CA LEU A 237 -46.90 -4.89 -18.17
C LEU A 237 -47.62 -4.95 -19.52
N ARG A 238 -47.20 -5.85 -20.43
CA ARG A 238 -47.91 -6.08 -21.71
C ARG A 238 -49.35 -6.55 -21.49
N ALA A 239 -49.56 -7.55 -20.63
CA ALA A 239 -50.89 -8.07 -20.35
C ALA A 239 -51.81 -7.02 -19.70
N GLN A 240 -51.27 -6.16 -18.83
CA GLN A 240 -52.01 -5.03 -18.26
C GLN A 240 -52.38 -4.00 -19.33
N GLY A 241 -51.44 -3.66 -20.21
CA GLY A 241 -51.69 -2.77 -21.35
C GLY A 241 -52.77 -3.30 -22.30
N GLU A 242 -52.71 -4.59 -22.66
CA GLU A 242 -53.72 -5.25 -23.50
C GLU A 242 -55.10 -5.27 -22.83
N ARG A 243 -55.17 -5.59 -21.53
CA ARG A 243 -56.42 -5.54 -20.77
C ARG A 243 -57.00 -4.12 -20.75
N ALA A 244 -56.17 -3.11 -20.50
CA ALA A 244 -56.60 -1.71 -20.49
C ALA A 244 -57.13 -1.29 -21.88
N ALA A 245 -56.42 -1.65 -22.96
CA ALA A 245 -56.84 -1.36 -24.32
C ALA A 245 -58.19 -2.02 -24.67
N GLN A 246 -58.36 -3.31 -24.35
CA GLN A 246 -59.64 -4.02 -24.58
C GLN A 246 -60.79 -3.41 -23.78
N TYR A 247 -60.54 -3.01 -22.53
CA TYR A 247 -61.54 -2.37 -21.68
C TYR A 247 -61.99 -1.02 -22.24
N LEU A 248 -61.03 -0.18 -22.65
CA LEU A 248 -61.32 1.12 -23.28
C LEU A 248 -62.07 0.95 -24.61
N GLN A 249 -61.68 -0.04 -25.42
CA GLN A 249 -62.38 -0.35 -26.67
C GLN A 249 -63.83 -0.81 -26.43
N ALA A 250 -64.06 -1.68 -25.45
CA ALA A 250 -65.39 -2.15 -25.10
C ALA A 250 -66.28 -1.01 -24.57
N GLN A 251 -65.72 -0.11 -23.75
CA GLN A 251 -66.43 1.10 -23.32
C GLN A 251 -66.78 2.01 -24.49
N GLY A 252 -65.83 2.26 -25.40
CA GLY A 252 -66.06 3.08 -26.59
C GLY A 252 -67.16 2.50 -27.48
N GLN A 253 -67.17 1.18 -27.68
CA GLN A 253 -68.23 0.48 -28.41
C GLN A 253 -69.58 0.56 -27.71
N ALA A 254 -69.63 0.39 -26.38
CA ALA A 254 -70.86 0.52 -25.61
C ALA A 254 -71.45 1.93 -25.74
N LYS A 255 -70.64 2.98 -25.54
CA LYS A 255 -71.06 4.38 -25.74
C LYS A 255 -71.55 4.63 -27.18
N ALA A 256 -70.87 4.07 -28.19
CA ALA A 256 -71.30 4.19 -29.58
C ALA A 256 -72.66 3.51 -29.85
N ILE A 257 -72.88 2.30 -29.30
CA ILE A 257 -74.16 1.58 -29.42
C ILE A 257 -75.28 2.36 -28.71
N GLU A 258 -75.05 2.89 -27.51
CA GLU A 258 -76.03 3.69 -26.79
C GLU A 258 -76.44 4.95 -27.57
N LYS A 259 -75.46 5.68 -28.12
CA LYS A 259 -75.73 6.86 -28.96
C LYS A 259 -76.54 6.49 -30.20
N THR A 260 -76.19 5.40 -30.89
CA THR A 260 -76.96 4.95 -32.07
C THR A 260 -78.38 4.52 -31.71
N PHE A 261 -78.59 3.80 -30.61
CA PHE A 261 -79.92 3.42 -30.15
C PHE A 261 -80.79 4.62 -29.73
N ALA A 262 -80.18 5.60 -29.06
CA ALA A 262 -80.86 6.85 -28.70
C ALA A 262 -81.31 7.62 -29.96
N ALA A 263 -80.43 7.72 -30.96
CA ALA A 263 -80.74 8.35 -32.25
C ALA A 263 -81.86 7.62 -33.01
N ILE A 264 -81.85 6.27 -33.02
CA ILE A 264 -82.90 5.46 -33.68
C ILE A 264 -84.25 5.65 -33.00
N LYS A 265 -84.30 5.65 -31.66
CA LYS A 265 -85.56 5.88 -30.91
C LYS A 265 -86.15 7.26 -31.18
N ALA A 266 -85.31 8.29 -31.26
CA ALA A 266 -85.75 9.65 -31.58
C ALA A 266 -86.32 9.78 -33.01
N GLY A 267 -85.80 8.99 -33.96
CA GLY A 267 -86.21 9.02 -35.37
C GLY A 267 -87.55 8.36 -35.69
N ARG A 268 -88.18 7.62 -34.76
CA ARG A 268 -89.47 6.91 -34.93
C ARG A 268 -89.61 6.22 -36.31
N PRO A 269 -88.78 5.21 -36.61
CA PRO A 269 -88.77 4.58 -37.93
C PRO A 269 -90.09 3.86 -38.23
N THR A 270 -90.61 4.00 -39.45
CA THR A 270 -91.77 3.23 -39.91
C THR A 270 -91.33 1.82 -40.35
N PRO A 271 -92.23 0.81 -40.32
CA PRO A 271 -91.90 -0.58 -40.69
C PRO A 271 -91.27 -0.73 -42.08
N GLU A 272 -91.63 0.14 -43.02
CA GLU A 272 -91.09 0.17 -44.38
C GLU A 272 -89.62 0.61 -44.40
N MET A 273 -89.21 1.51 -43.50
CA MET A 273 -87.83 2.01 -43.40
C MET A 273 -86.90 0.95 -42.79
N LEU A 274 -87.38 0.20 -41.79
CA LEU A 274 -86.65 -0.93 -41.23
C LEU A 274 -86.50 -2.08 -42.24
N ALA A 275 -87.55 -2.36 -43.03
CA ALA A 275 -87.48 -3.33 -44.11
C ALA A 275 -86.49 -2.90 -45.21
N TYR A 276 -86.44 -1.61 -45.53
CA TYR A 276 -85.47 -1.05 -46.47
C TYR A 276 -84.03 -1.10 -45.94
N GLN A 277 -83.81 -0.74 -44.66
CA GLN A 277 -82.49 -0.83 -44.02
C GLN A 277 -82.01 -2.29 -43.96
N TYR A 278 -82.90 -3.23 -43.63
CA TYR A 278 -82.60 -4.66 -43.67
C TYR A 278 -82.18 -5.09 -45.09
N LEU A 279 -82.93 -4.70 -46.13
CA LEU A 279 -82.56 -4.91 -47.54
C LEU A 279 -81.20 -4.30 -47.90
N GLN A 280 -80.81 -3.15 -47.34
CA GLN A 280 -79.47 -2.56 -47.54
C GLN A 280 -78.36 -3.29 -46.77
N THR A 281 -78.65 -3.92 -45.63
CA THR A 281 -77.65 -4.75 -44.92
C THR A 281 -77.39 -6.09 -45.62
N LEU A 282 -78.31 -6.57 -46.46
CA LEU A 282 -78.14 -7.81 -47.23
C LEU A 282 -76.86 -7.81 -48.09
N PRO A 283 -76.54 -6.77 -48.90
CA PRO A 283 -75.28 -6.73 -49.62
C PRO A 283 -74.04 -6.63 -48.72
N GLN A 284 -74.13 -6.14 -47.49
CA GLN A 284 -73.00 -6.18 -46.54
C GLN A 284 -72.74 -7.59 -46.00
N MET A 285 -73.80 -8.37 -45.75
CA MET A 285 -73.68 -9.79 -45.35
C MET A 285 -73.16 -10.69 -46.48
N ALA A 286 -73.41 -10.31 -47.74
CA ALA A 286 -72.95 -11.04 -48.94
C ALA A 286 -71.48 -10.76 -49.32
N LYS A 287 -70.84 -9.72 -48.75
CA LYS A 287 -69.45 -9.35 -49.04
C LYS A 287 -68.39 -10.11 -48.22
N GLY A 288 -68.79 -10.92 -47.24
CA GLY A 288 -67.87 -11.79 -46.50
C GLY A 288 -67.48 -13.01 -47.34
N GLU A 289 -66.18 -13.24 -47.52
CA GLU A 289 -65.61 -14.28 -48.40
C GLU A 289 -66.07 -15.73 -48.10
N ALA A 290 -66.81 -15.96 -47.00
CA ALA A 290 -67.25 -17.28 -46.51
C ALA A 290 -68.73 -17.66 -46.78
N ASN A 291 -69.58 -16.77 -47.33
CA ASN A 291 -71.03 -17.05 -47.44
C ASN A 291 -71.43 -17.57 -48.84
N LYS A 292 -71.52 -18.91 -49.02
CA LYS A 292 -71.95 -19.55 -50.29
C LYS A 292 -73.38 -20.11 -50.29
N VAL A 293 -74.09 -20.11 -49.16
CA VAL A 293 -75.44 -20.71 -49.04
C VAL A 293 -76.39 -19.70 -48.41
N TRP A 294 -77.48 -19.39 -49.12
CA TRP A 294 -78.53 -18.47 -48.72
C TRP A 294 -79.75 -19.26 -48.27
N LEU A 295 -80.06 -19.26 -46.98
CA LEU A 295 -81.34 -19.74 -46.45
C LEU A 295 -82.22 -18.52 -46.16
N VAL A 296 -83.35 -18.40 -46.86
CA VAL A 296 -84.45 -17.55 -46.41
C VAL A 296 -85.27 -18.41 -45.43
N PRO A 297 -85.32 -18.07 -44.12
CA PRO A 297 -86.14 -18.82 -43.18
C PRO A 297 -87.60 -18.78 -43.62
N SER A 298 -88.25 -19.95 -43.71
CA SER A 298 -89.65 -20.09 -44.11
C SER A 298 -90.62 -19.36 -43.17
N ASP A 299 -90.18 -18.99 -41.97
CA ASP A 299 -90.93 -18.22 -40.98
C ASP A 299 -90.82 -16.69 -41.16
N PHE A 300 -90.18 -16.20 -42.23
CA PHE A 300 -90.04 -14.76 -42.50
C PHE A 300 -91.41 -14.04 -42.55
N GLY A 301 -92.41 -14.65 -43.18
CA GLY A 301 -93.77 -14.11 -43.21
C GLY A 301 -94.41 -14.05 -41.80
N ALA A 302 -94.12 -15.03 -40.95
CA ALA A 302 -94.64 -15.10 -39.58
C ALA A 302 -93.95 -14.12 -38.64
N ALA A 303 -92.62 -13.94 -38.77
CA ALA A 303 -91.87 -12.94 -38.00
C ALA A 303 -92.29 -11.51 -38.36
N LEU A 304 -92.54 -11.24 -39.65
CA LEU A 304 -93.05 -9.95 -40.11
C LEU A 304 -94.50 -9.72 -39.65
N GLN A 305 -95.35 -10.77 -39.64
CA GLN A 305 -96.69 -10.70 -39.04
C GLN A 305 -96.65 -10.50 -37.52
N GLY A 306 -95.71 -11.14 -36.81
CA GLY A 306 -95.53 -10.96 -35.36
C GLY A 306 -95.07 -9.55 -35.00
N PHE A 307 -94.14 -9.00 -35.78
CA PHE A 307 -93.64 -7.63 -35.61
C PHE A 307 -94.73 -6.58 -35.90
N THR A 308 -95.55 -6.80 -36.94
CA THR A 308 -96.69 -5.92 -37.28
C THR A 308 -97.83 -6.01 -36.26
N LYS A 309 -98.12 -7.20 -35.70
CA LYS A 309 -99.08 -7.37 -34.59
C LYS A 309 -98.63 -6.71 -33.29
N LEU A 310 -97.33 -6.67 -33.02
CA LEU A 310 -96.79 -5.97 -31.84
C LEU A 310 -97.02 -4.45 -31.91
N LEU A 311 -97.28 -3.91 -33.10
CA LEU A 311 -97.36 -2.49 -33.41
C LEU A 311 -98.74 -2.03 -33.93
N GLY A 312 -99.75 -2.92 -34.01
CA GLY A 312 -101.08 -2.61 -34.54
C GLY A 312 -102.23 -3.31 -33.81
N ALA A 313 -103.27 -2.56 -33.45
CA ALA A 313 -104.47 -3.07 -32.78
C ALA A 313 -105.52 -3.60 -33.79
N PRO A 314 -106.28 -4.67 -33.47
CA PRO A 314 -107.32 -5.19 -34.35
C PRO A 314 -108.57 -4.28 -34.36
N GLY A 315 -109.07 -3.93 -35.55
CA GLY A 315 -110.39 -3.31 -35.73
C GLY A 315 -111.50 -4.35 -35.91
N GLU A 316 -112.75 -3.99 -35.60
CA GLU A 316 -113.89 -4.92 -35.50
C GLU A 316 -114.26 -5.68 -36.80
N ASP A 317 -113.74 -5.27 -37.97
CA ASP A 317 -113.99 -5.93 -39.27
C ASP A 317 -112.90 -6.95 -39.68
N GLY A 318 -111.95 -7.27 -38.79
CA GLY A 318 -110.87 -8.23 -39.07
C GLY A 318 -109.77 -7.73 -40.04
N VAL A 319 -109.81 -6.46 -40.44
CA VAL A 319 -108.73 -5.80 -41.20
C VAL A 319 -107.86 -4.97 -40.25
N PHE A 320 -106.57 -5.30 -40.16
CA PHE A 320 -105.60 -4.54 -39.36
C PHE A 320 -105.33 -3.18 -40.01
N ARG A 321 -105.63 -2.10 -39.29
CA ARG A 321 -105.27 -0.73 -39.68
C ARG A 321 -104.28 -0.18 -38.68
N TYR A 322 -103.18 0.36 -39.18
CA TYR A 322 -102.18 1.01 -38.35
C TYR A 322 -102.76 2.33 -37.82
N THR A 323 -102.89 2.43 -36.51
CA THR A 323 -103.07 3.70 -35.80
C THR A 323 -101.72 4.06 -35.18
N PRO A 324 -101.10 5.19 -35.55
CA PRO A 324 -99.91 5.68 -34.85
C PRO A 324 -100.24 5.81 -33.35
N SER A 325 -99.32 5.36 -32.48
CA SER A 325 -99.40 5.67 -31.06
C SER A 325 -99.40 7.20 -30.87
N PRO A 326 -100.14 7.74 -29.88
CA PRO A 326 -100.19 9.17 -29.65
C PRO A 326 -98.77 9.72 -29.40
N VAL A 327 -98.52 10.88 -30.00
CA VAL A 327 -97.23 11.58 -29.97
C VAL A 327 -96.94 12.03 -28.53
N GLU A 328 -96.01 11.38 -27.85
CA GLU A 328 -95.34 11.99 -26.71
C GLU A 328 -94.38 13.07 -27.25
N GLU A 329 -94.71 14.33 -27.03
CA GLU A 329 -94.05 15.49 -27.65
C GLU A 329 -92.74 15.91 -26.94
N ASN A 330 -92.32 15.18 -25.89
CA ASN A 330 -91.09 15.47 -25.16
C ASN A 330 -90.20 14.23 -25.03
N LEU A 331 -89.42 13.97 -26.08
CA LEU A 331 -88.19 13.17 -25.99
C LEU A 331 -87.02 14.11 -26.30
N PRO A 332 -86.09 14.35 -25.36
CA PRO A 332 -84.92 15.19 -25.63
C PRO A 332 -84.10 14.53 -26.76
N LYS A 333 -83.79 15.29 -27.80
CA LYS A 333 -82.79 14.87 -28.80
C LYS A 333 -81.44 14.79 -28.09
N PRO A 334 -80.59 13.79 -28.38
CA PRO A 334 -79.23 13.80 -27.88
C PRO A 334 -78.54 15.03 -28.50
N GLU A 335 -78.20 16.02 -27.68
CA GLU A 335 -77.29 17.08 -28.08
C GLU A 335 -75.91 16.45 -28.28
N ASP A 336 -75.32 16.71 -29.45
CA ASP A 336 -73.90 16.48 -29.67
C ASP A 336 -73.12 17.49 -28.81
N ASP A 337 -72.02 16.99 -28.24
CA ASP A 337 -70.98 17.71 -27.49
C ASP A 337 -71.13 17.76 -25.97
N THR A 338 -70.12 17.20 -25.28
CA THR A 338 -69.53 17.75 -24.04
C THR A 338 -68.20 17.04 -23.77
N ASP A 339 -67.12 17.82 -23.64
CA ASP A 339 -65.80 17.66 -23.00
C ASP A 339 -65.07 16.30 -22.96
N GLU A 340 -65.75 15.16 -22.78
CA GLU A 340 -65.14 13.82 -22.72
C GLU A 340 -64.46 13.38 -24.03
N VAL A 341 -64.89 13.91 -25.17
CA VAL A 341 -64.31 13.55 -26.48
C VAL A 341 -62.99 14.29 -26.74
N ALA A 342 -62.80 15.47 -26.15
CA ALA A 342 -61.60 16.29 -26.35
C ALA A 342 -60.35 15.66 -25.72
N GLU A 343 -60.51 15.02 -24.55
CA GLU A 343 -59.42 14.34 -23.84
C GLU A 343 -58.92 13.08 -24.56
N TRP A 344 -59.77 12.42 -25.36
CA TRP A 344 -59.45 11.15 -26.02
C TRP A 344 -58.38 11.28 -27.12
N PHE A 345 -58.13 12.51 -27.59
CA PHE A 345 -57.16 12.84 -28.63
C PHE A 345 -55.93 13.62 -28.11
N SER A 346 -55.80 13.83 -26.80
CA SER A 346 -54.57 14.43 -26.22
C SER A 346 -53.39 13.46 -26.39
N THR A 347 -52.24 13.99 -26.81
CA THR A 347 -50.97 13.25 -26.95
C THR A 347 -50.01 13.54 -25.78
N ASP A 348 -50.51 14.17 -24.71
CA ASP A 348 -49.69 14.59 -23.59
C ASP A 348 -49.27 13.38 -22.75
N THR A 349 -47.97 13.27 -22.48
CA THR A 349 -47.42 12.18 -21.69
C THR A 349 -47.57 12.51 -20.20
N ASP A 350 -48.02 11.54 -19.40
CA ASP A 350 -48.20 11.70 -17.96
C ASP A 350 -46.89 12.21 -17.30
N PRO A 351 -46.89 13.36 -16.62
CA PRO A 351 -45.68 13.98 -16.06
C PRO A 351 -44.93 13.08 -15.07
N ALA A 352 -45.60 12.12 -14.43
CA ALA A 352 -44.95 11.17 -13.52
C ALA A 352 -44.04 10.17 -14.25
N ILE A 353 -44.38 9.81 -15.50
CA ILE A 353 -43.58 8.89 -16.33
C ILE A 353 -42.30 9.61 -16.80
N ALA A 354 -42.40 10.89 -17.14
CA ALA A 354 -41.24 11.70 -17.53
C ALA A 354 -40.21 11.84 -16.40
N GLU A 355 -40.66 12.02 -15.16
CA GLU A 355 -39.79 12.11 -13.98
C GLU A 355 -39.13 10.76 -13.64
N ALA A 356 -39.86 9.65 -13.78
CA ALA A 356 -39.34 8.30 -13.56
C ALA A 356 -38.22 7.93 -14.56
N VAL A 357 -38.37 8.31 -15.84
CA VAL A 357 -37.33 8.08 -16.87
C VAL A 357 -36.09 8.93 -16.58
N ALA A 358 -36.25 10.20 -16.20
CA ALA A 358 -35.13 11.07 -15.85
C ALA A 358 -34.31 10.54 -14.66
N LYS A 359 -34.97 9.95 -13.66
CA LYS A 359 -34.31 9.34 -12.50
C LYS A 359 -33.54 8.07 -12.87
N ALA A 360 -34.12 7.21 -13.71
CA ALA A 360 -33.45 5.98 -14.18
C ALA A 360 -32.19 6.29 -15.01
N GLU A 361 -32.21 7.33 -15.85
CA GLU A 361 -31.03 7.77 -16.60
C GLU A 361 -29.90 8.33 -15.72
N ALA A 362 -30.25 8.99 -14.62
CA ALA A 362 -29.28 9.53 -13.66
C ALA A 362 -28.56 8.40 -12.89
N GLU A 363 -29.30 7.36 -12.49
CA GLU A 363 -28.73 6.17 -11.84
C GLU A 363 -27.82 5.37 -12.77
N ALA A 364 -28.20 5.20 -14.04
CA ALA A 364 -27.35 4.54 -15.04
C ALA A 364 -26.02 5.27 -15.25
N ARG A 365 -26.04 6.62 -15.30
CA ARG A 365 -24.83 7.47 -15.43
C ARG A 365 -23.91 7.41 -14.21
N ALA A 366 -24.42 7.09 -13.03
CA ALA A 366 -23.61 6.97 -11.82
C ALA A 366 -22.86 5.62 -11.71
N SER A 367 -23.27 4.60 -12.46
CA SER A 367 -22.79 3.21 -12.30
C SER A 367 -21.52 2.84 -13.08
N THR A 368 -20.98 3.73 -13.92
CA THR A 368 -19.74 3.51 -14.66
C THR A 368 -18.61 4.44 -14.18
N PRO A 369 -17.53 3.91 -13.57
CA PRO A 369 -16.33 4.69 -13.32
C PRO A 369 -15.66 5.10 -14.65
N PRO A 370 -15.09 6.31 -14.77
CA PRO A 370 -14.34 6.67 -15.97
C PRO A 370 -13.07 5.82 -16.07
N LEU A 371 -12.83 5.23 -17.24
CA LEU A 371 -11.53 4.67 -17.61
C LEU A 371 -10.49 5.80 -17.59
N GLY A 372 -9.72 5.92 -16.50
CA GLY A 372 -8.61 6.87 -16.42
C GLY A 372 -8.28 7.49 -15.06
N ALA A 373 -8.83 7.03 -13.94
CA ALA A 373 -8.37 7.48 -12.63
C ALA A 373 -7.17 6.63 -12.16
N ALA A 374 -5.98 7.21 -12.29
CA ALA A 374 -4.72 6.64 -11.81
C ALA A 374 -4.79 6.27 -10.32
N SER A 375 -4.25 5.09 -10.00
CA SER A 375 -4.03 4.62 -8.63
C SER A 375 -3.22 5.64 -7.82
N PRO A 376 -3.54 5.86 -6.53
CA PRO A 376 -2.69 6.69 -5.69
C PRO A 376 -1.36 5.99 -5.47
N GLN A 377 -0.29 6.60 -6.00
CA GLN A 377 1.08 6.19 -5.77
C GLN A 377 1.41 6.30 -4.28
N SER A 378 1.91 5.21 -3.72
CA SER A 378 2.60 5.17 -2.44
C SER A 378 3.76 6.18 -2.46
N SER A 379 3.68 7.19 -1.61
CA SER A 379 4.76 8.13 -1.32
C SER A 379 5.96 7.37 -0.75
N LEU A 380 6.98 7.16 -1.59
CA LEU A 380 8.32 6.80 -1.18
C LEU A 380 8.94 7.96 -0.39
N GLU A 381 9.43 7.60 0.79
CA GLU A 381 10.20 8.41 1.71
C GLU A 381 11.49 8.91 1.05
N ASN A 382 11.74 10.23 1.09
CA ASN A 382 13.03 10.83 0.73
C ASN A 382 13.80 11.19 2.02
N PRO A 383 15.14 11.08 2.03
CA PRO A 383 15.95 11.19 3.25
C PRO A 383 16.20 12.65 3.66
N PRO A 384 16.62 12.91 4.92
CA PRO A 384 16.74 14.28 5.44
C PRO A 384 18.00 14.98 4.92
N SER A 385 17.81 16.21 4.44
CA SER A 385 18.88 17.15 4.09
C SER A 385 19.48 17.78 5.34
N HIS A 386 20.80 17.66 5.48
CA HIS A 386 21.60 18.27 6.54
C HIS A 386 21.66 19.81 6.38
N GLU A 387 21.22 20.54 7.39
CA GLU A 387 21.48 21.98 7.57
C GLU A 387 22.95 22.20 8.00
N LEU A 388 23.57 23.25 7.44
CA LEU A 388 24.75 23.92 8.02
C LEU A 388 24.38 25.38 8.33
N PRO A 389 24.79 25.93 9.48
CA PRO A 389 24.30 27.22 9.96
C PRO A 389 25.14 28.41 9.47
N GLY A 390 24.54 29.60 9.57
CA GLY A 390 24.95 30.83 8.88
C GLY A 390 26.14 31.61 9.44
N GLY A 391 26.37 32.76 8.78
CA GLY A 391 27.28 33.85 9.15
C GLY A 391 27.37 34.82 7.96
N ALA A 392 26.60 35.92 7.91
CA ALA A 392 26.84 37.22 8.54
C ALA A 392 27.97 38.06 7.90
N HIS A 393 27.54 39.14 7.24
CA HIS A 393 28.13 40.48 7.17
C HIS A 393 29.52 40.79 6.54
N ARG A 394 29.42 41.69 5.54
CA ARG A 394 30.20 42.92 5.25
C ARG A 394 31.62 42.83 4.64
N ALA A 395 31.71 43.59 3.53
CA ALA A 395 32.85 44.31 2.94
C ALA A 395 33.98 43.48 2.30
#